data_AF-A0A558BT12-F1
#
_entry.id   AF-A0A558BT12-F1
#
_cell.length_a   1.000
_cell.length_b   1.000
_cell.length_c   1.000
_cell.angle_alpha   90.00
_cell.angle_beta   90.00
_cell.angle_gamma   90.00
#
_symmetry.space_group_name_H-M   'P 1'
#
loop_
_entity.id
_entity.type
_entity.pdbx_description
1 polymer ?
#
loop_
_entity_poly.entity_id
_entity_poly.type
_entity_poly.pdbx_seq_one_letter_code
_entity_poly.pdbx_strand_id
1 'polypeptide(L)'
;MRPEPTRQANQVWVSDITYLPLANGSKAYLCTSQAMVSNQVVGWHILAAMKHRLIINDLQFNFWTQPPTLGLLVHSDRNSRYCGKVHRKLLHDH
;
A
#
# COMPACT_ATOMS: atom_id res chain seq x y z
N MET A 1 23.25 -9.38 7.01
CA MET A 1 23.30 -9.00 5.58
C MET A 1 22.09 -8.15 5.26
N ARG A 2 22.27 -6.94 4.71
CA ARG A 2 21.18 -6.17 4.12
C ARG A 2 20.95 -6.75 2.72
N PRO A 3 19.72 -7.14 2.33
CA PRO A 3 19.48 -7.62 0.98
C PRO A 3 19.84 -6.50 -0.02
N GLU A 4 20.44 -6.88 -1.14
CA GLU A 4 20.73 -5.94 -2.22
C GLU A 4 19.41 -5.32 -2.71
N PRO A 5 19.34 -3.98 -2.85
CA PRO A 5 18.13 -3.34 -3.33
C PRO A 5 17.81 -3.80 -4.75
N THR A 6 16.56 -4.22 -4.98
CA THR A 6 16.12 -4.57 -6.34
C THR A 6 16.29 -3.36 -7.27
N ARG A 7 16.68 -3.64 -8.51
CA ARG A 7 16.73 -2.65 -9.60
C ARG A 7 15.63 -2.87 -10.64
N GLN A 8 14.78 -3.87 -10.44
CA GLN A 8 13.70 -4.19 -11.37
C GLN A 8 12.42 -3.47 -10.94
N ALA A 9 11.77 -2.81 -11.89
CA ALA A 9 10.47 -2.21 -11.67
C ALA A 9 9.44 -3.26 -11.25
N ASN A 10 8.45 -2.85 -10.47
CA ASN A 10 7.32 -3.68 -10.06
C ASN A 10 7.68 -4.97 -9.27
N GLN A 11 8.82 -4.99 -8.59
CA GLN A 11 9.21 -6.09 -7.69
C GLN A 11 9.02 -5.79 -6.21
N VAL A 12 9.07 -4.52 -5.81
CA VAL A 12 8.86 -4.11 -4.42
C VAL A 12 7.98 -2.88 -4.38
N TRP A 13 6.87 -2.99 -3.66
CA TRP A 13 6.01 -1.88 -3.29
C TRP A 13 6.14 -1.61 -1.80
N VAL A 14 6.22 -0.34 -1.42
CA VAL A 14 6.13 0.09 -0.03
C VAL A 14 4.83 0.85 0.17
N SER A 15 4.15 0.61 1.29
CA SER A 15 2.90 1.26 1.64
C SER A 15 2.97 1.89 3.02
N ASP A 16 2.34 3.05 3.16
CA ASP A 16 2.22 3.76 4.43
C ASP A 16 0.85 4.45 4.55
N ILE A 17 0.46 4.78 5.78
CA ILE A 17 -0.74 5.57 6.06
C ILE A 17 -0.38 6.86 6.77
N THR A 18 -0.77 7.99 6.19
CA THR A 18 -0.65 9.30 6.80
C THR A 18 -2.02 9.94 7.05
N TYR A 19 -2.07 10.98 7.88
CA TYR A 19 -3.27 11.79 8.08
C TYR A 19 -3.18 13.07 7.24
N LEU A 20 -4.31 13.49 6.68
CA LEU A 20 -4.45 14.73 5.93
C LEU A 20 -5.32 15.69 6.73
N PRO A 21 -4.80 16.86 7.13
CA PRO A 21 -5.63 17.91 7.73
C PRO A 21 -6.55 18.51 6.67
N LEU A 22 -7.83 18.70 7.00
CA LEU A 22 -8.81 19.31 6.11
C LEU A 22 -9.12 20.74 6.56
N ALA A 23 -9.50 21.59 5.61
CA ALA A 23 -9.76 23.02 5.85
C ALA A 23 -10.89 23.27 6.88
N ASN A 24 -11.81 22.32 7.04
CA ASN A 24 -12.89 22.39 8.03
C ASN A 24 -12.47 21.95 9.45
N GLY A 25 -11.17 21.72 9.69
CA GLY A 25 -10.62 21.29 10.98
C GLY A 25 -10.73 19.79 11.25
N SER A 26 -11.36 19.01 10.36
CA SER A 26 -11.37 17.55 10.45
C SER A 26 -10.10 16.94 9.83
N LYS A 27 -9.93 15.62 9.99
CA LYS A 27 -8.81 14.86 9.39
C LYS A 27 -9.32 13.75 8.50
N ALA A 28 -8.63 13.52 7.40
CA ALA A 28 -8.74 12.31 6.59
C ALA A 28 -7.49 11.45 6.78
N TYR A 29 -7.55 10.22 6.27
CA TYR A 29 -6.47 9.26 6.27
C TYR A 29 -6.20 8.85 4.84
N LEU A 30 -4.94 8.90 4.44
CA LEU A 30 -4.44 8.56 3.12
C LEU A 30 -3.53 7.34 3.26
N CYS A 31 -3.87 6.26 2.58
CA CYS A 31 -2.93 5.18 2.31
C CYS A 31 -2.35 5.39 0.92
N THR A 32 -1.04 5.20 0.79
CA THR A 32 -0.33 5.28 -0.49
C THR A 32 0.60 4.08 -0.63
N SER A 33 0.67 3.54 -1.84
CA SER A 33 1.65 2.54 -2.24
C SER A 33 2.57 3.10 -3.31
N GLN A 34 3.88 2.88 -3.14
CA GLN A 34 4.94 3.38 -4.02
C GLN A 34 5.82 2.24 -4.50
N ALA A 35 6.16 2.24 -5.79
CA ALA A 35 7.19 1.37 -6.34
C ALA A 35 8.58 1.85 -5.92
N MET A 36 9.35 0.97 -5.27
CA MET A 36 10.65 1.33 -4.67
C MET A 36 11.70 1.78 -5.69
N VAL A 37 11.71 1.21 -6.89
CA VAL A 37 12.76 1.50 -7.89
C VAL A 37 12.50 2.82 -8.61
N SER A 38 11.25 3.11 -8.95
CA SER A 38 10.87 4.28 -9.75
C SER A 38 10.41 5.48 -8.92
N ASN A 39 10.18 5.29 -7.61
CA ASN A 39 9.51 6.25 -6.72
C ASN A 39 8.12 6.70 -7.20
N GLN A 40 7.49 5.94 -8.11
CA GLN A 40 6.15 6.25 -8.57
C GLN A 40 5.11 5.76 -7.56
N VAL A 41 4.13 6.60 -7.26
CA VAL A 41 2.93 6.19 -6.52
C VAL A 41 2.10 5.31 -7.46
N VAL A 42 2.01 4.02 -7.13
CA VAL A 42 1.24 3.02 -7.88
C VAL A 42 -0.20 2.93 -7.39
N GLY A 43 -0.44 3.49 -6.22
CA GLY A 43 -1.67 3.32 -5.46
C GLY A 43 -1.93 4.40 -4.45
N TRP A 44 -3.19 4.77 -4.29
CA TRP A 44 -3.62 5.52 -3.13
C TRP A 44 -5.11 5.34 -2.85
N HIS A 45 -5.50 5.51 -1.59
CA HIS A 45 -6.89 5.61 -1.18
C HIS A 45 -7.06 6.55 0.02
N ILE A 46 -8.18 7.27 0.08
CA ILE A 46 -8.47 8.25 1.15
C ILE A 46 -9.80 7.91 1.83
N LEU A 47 -9.83 8.01 3.16
CA LEU A 47 -11.07 7.92 3.95
C LEU A 47 -11.08 8.90 5.11
N ALA A 48 -12.27 9.35 5.50
CA ALA A 48 -12.45 10.19 6.70
C ALA A 48 -12.15 9.46 8.03
N ALA A 49 -12.01 8.13 8.01
CA ALA A 49 -11.75 7.32 9.20
C ALA A 49 -10.73 6.22 8.92
N MET A 50 -9.85 5.98 9.90
CA MET A 50 -8.77 5.00 9.81
C MET A 50 -9.30 3.55 9.90
N LYS A 51 -9.74 3.00 8.76
CA LYS A 51 -10.38 1.67 8.64
C LYS A 51 -9.55 0.70 7.80
N HIS A 52 -9.73 -0.61 8.00
CA HIS A 52 -9.03 -1.65 7.23
C HIS A 52 -9.29 -1.55 5.72
N ARG A 53 -10.49 -1.11 5.33
CA ARG A 53 -10.82 -0.92 3.92
C ARG A 53 -9.92 0.12 3.22
N LEU A 54 -9.26 1.02 3.96
CA LEU A 54 -8.30 1.98 3.41
C LEU A 54 -7.18 1.27 2.65
N ILE A 55 -6.53 0.32 3.32
CA ILE A 55 -5.40 -0.44 2.77
C ILE A 55 -5.84 -1.54 1.80
N ILE A 56 -7.06 -2.05 1.95
CA ILE A 56 -7.62 -3.07 1.05
C ILE A 56 -7.93 -2.45 -0.30
N ASN A 57 -8.61 -1.31 -0.30
CA ASN A 57 -8.98 -0.61 -1.53
C ASN A 57 -7.74 -0.11 -2.28
N ASP A 58 -6.73 0.40 -1.55
CA ASP A 58 -5.43 0.75 -2.13
C ASP A 58 -4.82 -0.48 -2.83
N LEU A 59 -4.59 -1.58 -2.10
CA LEU A 59 -3.93 -2.76 -2.65
C LEU A 59 -4.68 -3.37 -3.86
N GLN A 60 -6.02 -3.44 -3.78
CA GLN A 60 -6.84 -3.93 -4.90
C GLN A 60 -6.73 -3.03 -6.13
N PHE A 61 -6.74 -1.71 -5.94
CA PHE A 61 -6.55 -0.77 -7.03
C PHE A 61 -5.17 -0.97 -7.68
N ASN A 62 -4.14 -1.20 -6.88
CA ASN A 62 -2.76 -1.36 -7.38
C ASN A 62 -2.61 -2.61 -8.23
N PHE A 63 -3.17 -3.75 -7.78
CA PHE A 63 -3.17 -4.97 -8.58
C PHE A 63 -3.93 -4.82 -9.88
N TRP A 64 -4.95 -3.96 -9.92
CA TRP A 64 -5.71 -3.69 -11.13
C TRP A 64 -4.96 -2.76 -12.09
N THR A 65 -4.36 -1.68 -11.59
CA THR A 65 -3.64 -0.70 -12.43
C THR A 65 -2.25 -1.17 -12.86
N GLN A 66 -1.60 -1.98 -12.01
CA GLN A 66 -0.28 -2.52 -12.24
C GLN A 66 -0.29 -4.00 -11.84
N PRO A 67 -0.60 -4.91 -12.78
CA PRO A 67 -0.65 -6.34 -12.50
C PRO A 67 0.63 -6.83 -11.81
N PRO A 68 0.51 -7.67 -10.77
CA PRO A 68 1.64 -8.13 -9.99
C PRO A 68 2.59 -8.96 -10.88
N THR A 69 3.90 -8.75 -10.70
CA THR A 69 4.90 -9.67 -11.26
C THR A 69 5.18 -10.81 -10.30
N LEU A 70 5.61 -11.96 -10.82
CA LEU A 70 5.99 -13.10 -10.00
C LEU A 70 7.07 -12.68 -8.99
N GLY A 71 6.77 -12.86 -7.71
CA GLY A 71 7.68 -12.48 -6.62
C GLY A 71 7.59 -11.03 -6.16
N LEU A 72 6.54 -10.30 -6.55
CA LEU A 72 6.24 -8.97 -5.99
C LEU A 72 6.19 -9.03 -4.45
N LEU A 73 7.00 -8.20 -3.82
CA LEU A 73 7.01 -8.01 -2.38
C LEU A 73 6.29 -6.72 -2.03
N VAL A 74 5.20 -6.84 -1.27
CA VAL A 74 4.51 -5.68 -0.68
C VAL A 74 5.00 -5.53 0.76
N HIS A 75 5.61 -4.39 1.04
CA HIS A 75 6.10 -4.02 2.35
C HIS A 75 5.21 -2.93 2.96
N SER A 76 4.80 -3.13 4.19
CA SER A 76 4.08 -2.15 4.98
C SER A 76 4.69 -2.12 6.39
N ASP A 77 4.33 -1.12 7.17
CA ASP A 77 4.53 -1.21 8.62
C ASP A 77 3.71 -2.38 9.23
N ARG A 78 3.95 -2.67 10.51
CA ARG A 78 3.23 -3.74 11.23
C ARG A 78 1.96 -3.26 11.94
N ASN A 79 1.34 -2.19 11.47
CA ASN A 79 0.08 -1.73 12.05
C ASN A 79 -0.98 -2.84 11.96
N SER A 80 -1.80 -2.94 13.02
CA SER A 80 -2.96 -3.84 13.12
C SER A 80 -3.83 -3.92 11.85
N ARG A 81 -3.89 -2.83 11.05
CA ARG A 81 -4.60 -2.78 9.78
C ARG A 81 -4.01 -3.72 8.74
N TYR A 82 -2.70 -3.65 8.50
CA TYR A 82 -1.98 -4.52 7.56
C TYR A 82 -1.94 -5.98 8.04
N CYS A 83 -1.99 -6.20 9.35
CA CYS A 83 -2.11 -7.53 9.95
C CYS A 83 -3.54 -8.14 9.87
N GLY A 84 -4.47 -7.54 9.13
CA GLY A 84 -5.82 -8.08 8.92
C GLY A 84 -5.85 -9.33 8.03
N LYS A 85 -6.75 -10.28 8.31
CA LYS A 85 -6.92 -11.51 7.50
C LYS A 85 -7.21 -11.23 6.03
N VAL A 86 -8.06 -10.22 5.75
CA VAL A 86 -8.46 -9.86 4.39
C VAL A 86 -7.27 -9.33 3.57
N HIS A 87 -6.46 -8.44 4.16
CA HIS A 87 -5.28 -7.90 3.48
C HIS A 87 -4.26 -8.99 3.16
N ARG A 88 -3.95 -9.88 4.12
CA ARG A 88 -3.07 -11.03 3.85
C ARG A 88 -3.63 -11.99 2.81
N LYS A 89 -4.95 -12.20 2.81
CA LYS A 89 -5.59 -13.04 1.79
C LYS A 89 -5.40 -12.44 0.40
N LEU A 90 -5.59 -11.14 0.23
CA LEU A 90 -5.36 -10.46 -1.05
C LEU A 90 -3.91 -10.59 -1.53
N LEU A 91 -2.93 -10.53 -0.63
CA LEU A 91 -1.52 -10.76 -0.96
C LEU A 91 -1.21 -12.21 -1.34
N HIS A 92 -2.01 -13.18 -0.90
CA HIS A 92 -1.83 -14.59 -1.23
C HIS A 92 -2.55 -15.01 -2.51
N ASP A 93 -3.65 -14.34 -2.84
CA ASP A 93 -4.48 -14.66 -4.00
C ASP A 93 -3.92 -14.07 -5.31
N HIS A 94 -2.91 -13.21 -5.22
CA HIS A 94 -2.27 -12.48 -6.32
C HIS A 94 -0.75 -12.70 -6.34
#